data_AF-A0A170Y9D7-F1
#
_entry.id   AF-A0A170Y9D7-F1
#
_cell.length_a   1.000
_cell.length_b   1.000
_cell.length_c   1.000
_cell.angle_alpha   90.00
_cell.angle_beta   90.00
_cell.angle_gamma   90.00
#
_symmetry.space_group_name_H-M   'P 1'
#
loop_
_entity.id
_entity.type
_entity.pdbx_description
1 polymer ?
#
loop_
_entity_poly.entity_id
_entity_poly.type
_entity_poly.pdbx_seq_one_letter_code
_entity_poly.pdbx_strand_id
1 'polypeptide(L)'
;MPAMKGKVKISKQDSLPQDNTIYTIAYNEYVEDIRRGTEKTKHDFGENDSVDFETAISKAGYGKFNYFLLLLTIPAASSSGWVTGAMSFVLPVAGCDMNLTSLDKAWLNSAPYAGMIISAFFWGFLSDTFGRQRLLTFGFLADSIMGMCASFRHLFG
;
A
#
# COMPACT_ATOMS: atom_id res chain seq x y z
N MET A 1 -24.23 -2.87 -32.73
CA MET A 1 -23.14 -2.60 -33.69
C MET A 1 -23.29 -1.16 -34.19
N PRO A 2 -22.23 -0.39 -34.50
CA PRO A 2 -21.07 0.00 -33.70
C PRO A 2 -20.92 1.54 -33.62
N ALA A 3 -20.35 2.08 -32.53
CA ALA A 3 -20.17 3.53 -32.34
C ALA A 3 -18.78 4.01 -32.80
N MET A 4 -18.81 4.95 -33.74
CA MET A 4 -17.92 6.12 -33.93
C MET A 4 -16.40 5.95 -33.67
N LYS A 5 -15.66 5.58 -34.73
CA LYS A 5 -14.21 5.81 -34.80
C LYS A 5 -13.94 7.28 -35.17
N GLY A 6 -13.52 8.07 -34.18
CA GLY A 6 -12.99 9.42 -34.39
C GLY A 6 -11.69 9.37 -35.21
N LYS A 7 -11.65 10.09 -36.34
CA LYS A 7 -10.46 10.24 -37.19
C LYS A 7 -9.49 11.23 -36.55
N VAL A 8 -8.31 10.77 -36.16
CA VAL A 8 -7.15 11.65 -36.00
C VAL A 8 -6.56 11.88 -37.39
N LYS A 9 -6.79 13.07 -37.95
CA LYS A 9 -6.16 13.54 -39.18
C LYS A 9 -4.74 13.98 -38.85
N ILE A 10 -3.73 13.19 -39.23
CA ILE A 10 -2.36 13.71 -39.36
C ILE A 10 -2.26 14.31 -40.76
N SER A 11 -2.17 15.63 -40.80
CA SER A 11 -1.99 16.42 -42.01
C SER A 11 -0.69 16.02 -42.70
N LYS A 12 -0.80 15.67 -43.99
CA LYS A 12 0.34 15.63 -44.92
C LYS A 12 0.87 17.06 -45.07
N GLN A 13 2.12 17.30 -44.67
CA GLN A 13 3.08 18.31 -45.14
C GLN A 13 4.30 18.08 -44.21
N ASP A 14 5.38 17.41 -44.62
CA ASP A 14 6.42 17.93 -45.49
C ASP A 14 7.04 16.81 -46.35
N SER A 15 7.17 17.10 -47.64
CA SER A 15 7.88 16.27 -48.63
C SER A 15 9.39 16.39 -48.47
N LEU A 16 10.12 15.27 -48.25
CA LEU A 16 11.57 15.09 -48.43
C LEU A 16 11.90 13.56 -48.51
N PRO A 17 13.02 13.13 -49.13
CA PRO A 17 13.09 12.44 -50.42
C PRO A 17 13.24 10.89 -50.36
N GLN A 18 12.77 10.20 -51.40
CA GLN A 18 13.12 8.81 -51.74
C GLN A 18 14.50 8.76 -52.43
N ASP A 19 15.61 8.89 -51.70
CA ASP A 19 16.93 8.44 -52.20
C ASP A 19 17.94 8.11 -51.09
N ASN A 20 17.47 7.82 -49.88
CA ASN A 20 18.36 7.56 -48.77
C ASN A 20 17.97 6.22 -48.15
N THR A 21 18.42 5.13 -48.80
CA THR A 21 18.17 3.73 -48.40
C THR A 21 18.43 3.47 -46.92
N ILE A 22 19.38 4.19 -46.31
CA ILE A 22 19.69 4.07 -44.88
C ILE A 22 18.55 4.61 -44.00
N TYR A 23 17.89 5.69 -44.38
CA TYR A 23 16.76 6.25 -43.62
C TYR A 23 15.51 5.39 -43.75
N THR A 24 15.26 4.80 -44.93
CA THR A 24 14.13 3.88 -45.11
C THR A 24 14.35 2.56 -44.38
N ILE A 25 15.57 2.04 -44.32
CA ILE A 25 15.92 0.86 -43.51
C ILE A 25 15.76 1.19 -42.01
N ALA A 26 16.31 2.31 -41.53
CA ALA A 26 16.18 2.73 -40.14
C ALA A 26 14.71 2.98 -39.75
N TYR A 27 13.91 3.54 -40.65
CA TYR A 27 12.48 3.75 -40.44
C TYR A 27 11.70 2.43 -40.38
N ASN A 28 12.01 1.48 -41.27
CA ASN A 28 11.37 0.16 -41.27
C ASN A 28 11.76 -0.67 -40.04
N GLU A 29 13.02 -0.62 -39.60
CA GLU A 29 13.49 -1.26 -38.37
C GLU A 29 12.83 -0.67 -37.12
N TYR A 30 12.70 0.67 -37.06
CA TYR A 30 11.98 1.37 -35.99
C TYR A 30 10.48 1.05 -35.95
N VAL A 31 9.83 0.96 -37.11
CA VAL A 31 8.40 0.61 -37.21
C VAL A 31 8.14 -0.85 -36.84
N GLU A 32 9.05 -1.76 -37.18
CA GLU A 32 8.98 -3.17 -36.76
C GLU A 32 9.20 -3.33 -35.25
N ASP A 33 10.07 -2.52 -34.64
CA ASP A 33 10.28 -2.52 -33.18
C ASP A 33 9.05 -1.97 -32.43
N ILE A 34 8.43 -0.89 -32.93
CA ILE A 34 7.16 -0.39 -32.39
C ILE A 34 6.04 -1.43 -32.57
N ARG A 35 5.98 -2.11 -33.72
CA ARG A 35 4.97 -3.14 -33.98
C ARG A 35 5.15 -4.33 -33.03
N ARG A 36 6.38 -4.83 -32.83
CA ARG A 36 6.70 -5.88 -31.84
C ARG A 36 6.38 -5.45 -30.42
N GLY A 37 6.67 -4.20 -30.06
CA GLY A 37 6.31 -3.63 -28.77
C GLY A 37 4.80 -3.66 -28.55
N THR A 38 4.03 -3.21 -29.55
CA THR A 38 2.56 -3.15 -29.47
C THR A 38 1.91 -4.54 -29.46
N GLU A 39 2.52 -5.54 -30.11
CA GLU A 39 2.05 -6.94 -30.11
C GLU A 39 2.31 -7.62 -28.76
N LYS A 40 3.48 -7.39 -28.14
CA LYS A 40 3.77 -7.83 -26.77
C LYS A 40 2.79 -7.23 -25.76
N THR A 41 2.43 -5.95 -25.90
CA THR A 41 1.46 -5.31 -24.99
C THR A 41 0.04 -5.85 -25.15
N LYS A 42 -0.33 -6.37 -26.33
CA LYS A 42 -1.64 -6.97 -26.56
C LYS A 42 -1.75 -8.41 -26.03
N HIS A 43 -0.67 -9.18 -26.06
CA HIS A 43 -0.63 -10.53 -25.49
C HIS A 43 -0.59 -10.52 -23.95
N ASP A 44 -0.18 -9.42 -23.34
CA ASP A 44 -0.23 -9.23 -21.88
C ASP A 44 -1.65 -8.87 -21.37
N PHE A 45 -2.56 -8.46 -22.27
CA PHE A 45 -3.88 -7.95 -21.90
C PHE A 45 -5.05 -8.87 -22.28
N GLY A 46 -4.78 -10.12 -22.60
CA GLY A 46 -5.79 -11.12 -22.94
C GLY A 46 -5.47 -12.48 -22.36
N GLU A 47 -6.31 -12.89 -21.41
CA GLU A 47 -6.54 -14.27 -20.93
C GLU A 47 -5.86 -14.68 -19.60
N ASN A 48 -6.56 -14.37 -18.51
CA ASN A 48 -6.53 -15.06 -17.21
C ASN A 48 -5.22 -15.13 -16.41
N ASP A 49 -4.52 -14.01 -16.24
CA ASP A 49 -3.61 -13.84 -15.10
C ASP A 49 -3.68 -12.41 -14.57
N SER A 50 -3.53 -12.26 -13.26
CA SER A 50 -3.67 -11.02 -12.50
C SER A 50 -3.10 -9.80 -13.22
N VAL A 51 -3.98 -8.89 -13.68
CA VAL A 51 -3.56 -7.53 -13.99
C VAL A 51 -2.95 -6.98 -12.71
N ASP A 52 -1.63 -6.83 -12.74
CA ASP A 52 -0.82 -6.45 -11.60
C ASP A 52 -1.42 -5.21 -10.91
N PHE A 53 -1.74 -5.35 -9.62
CA PHE A 53 -2.43 -4.31 -8.85
C PHE A 53 -1.64 -3.00 -8.86
N GLU A 54 -0.30 -3.05 -8.97
CA GLU A 54 0.53 -1.85 -9.11
C GLU A 54 0.32 -1.14 -10.44
N THR A 55 0.15 -1.88 -11.54
CA THR A 55 -0.14 -1.31 -12.87
C THR A 55 -1.53 -0.67 -12.92
N ALA A 56 -2.52 -1.27 -12.24
CA ALA A 56 -3.87 -0.70 -12.11
C ALA A 56 -3.91 0.55 -11.22
N ILE A 57 -3.19 0.55 -10.08
CA ILE A 57 -3.10 1.72 -9.18
C ILE A 57 -2.31 2.86 -9.84
N SER A 58 -1.22 2.55 -10.54
CA SER A 58 -0.41 3.56 -11.24
C SER A 58 -1.17 4.26 -12.36
N LYS A 59 -2.07 3.54 -13.05
CA LYS A 59 -2.95 4.13 -14.08
C LYS A 59 -4.19 4.83 -13.51
N ALA A 60 -4.65 4.47 -12.32
CA ALA A 60 -5.86 5.04 -11.70
C ALA A 60 -5.65 6.43 -11.07
N GLY A 61 -4.41 6.81 -10.75
CA GLY A 61 -4.08 8.10 -10.13
C GLY A 61 -4.51 8.18 -8.65
N TYR A 62 -3.70 8.86 -7.83
CA TYR A 62 -3.92 8.99 -6.39
C TYR A 62 -5.13 9.88 -6.08
N GLY A 63 -6.30 9.26 -5.85
CA GLY A 63 -7.50 9.97 -5.40
C GLY A 63 -7.46 10.34 -3.92
N LYS A 64 -8.46 11.14 -3.47
CA LYS A 64 -8.63 11.59 -2.08
C LYS A 64 -8.59 10.45 -1.05
N PHE A 65 -9.01 9.24 -1.42
CA PHE A 65 -8.98 8.05 -0.58
C PHE A 65 -7.56 7.65 -0.12
N ASN A 66 -6.56 7.75 -1.00
CA ASN A 66 -5.18 7.43 -0.63
C ASN A 66 -4.61 8.45 0.38
N TYR A 67 -5.01 9.72 0.25
CA TYR A 67 -4.66 10.75 1.21
C TYR A 67 -5.28 10.50 2.60
N PHE A 68 -6.57 10.11 2.66
CA PHE A 68 -7.21 9.72 3.92
C PHE A 68 -6.57 8.47 4.55
N LEU A 69 -6.21 7.48 3.74
CA LEU A 69 -5.45 6.31 4.17
C LEU A 69 -4.12 6.72 4.83
N LEU A 70 -3.31 7.53 4.15
CA LEU A 70 -2.05 8.04 4.68
C LEU A 70 -2.25 8.80 5.99
N LEU A 71 -3.21 9.73 6.02
CA LEU A 71 -3.47 10.56 7.19
C LEU A 71 -3.91 9.75 8.42
N LEU A 72 -4.64 8.65 8.24
CA LEU A 72 -5.04 7.76 9.34
C LEU A 72 -3.92 6.80 9.76
N THR A 73 -3.07 6.37 8.83
CA THR A 73 -2.02 5.37 9.13
C THR A 73 -0.80 6.00 9.81
N ILE A 74 -0.51 7.29 9.56
CA ILE A 74 0.58 8.04 10.21
C ILE A 74 0.46 8.04 11.75
N PRO A 75 -0.65 8.45 12.37
CA PRO A 75 -0.78 8.43 13.83
C PRO A 75 -0.79 7.01 14.40
N ALA A 76 -1.38 6.03 13.69
CA ALA A 76 -1.37 4.63 14.10
C ALA A 76 0.06 4.04 14.14
N ALA A 77 0.85 4.29 13.09
CA ALA A 77 2.25 3.89 13.03
C ALA A 77 3.14 4.67 14.03
N SER A 78 2.76 5.90 14.35
CA SER A 78 3.44 6.67 15.39
C SER A 78 3.19 6.04 16.76
N SER A 79 1.93 5.75 17.13
CA SER A 79 1.55 5.21 18.44
C SER A 79 2.37 3.99 18.88
N SER A 80 2.65 3.04 17.97
CA SER A 80 3.46 1.86 18.27
C SER A 80 4.91 2.20 18.64
N GLY A 81 5.49 3.22 18.01
CA GLY A 81 6.80 3.75 18.36
C GLY A 81 6.82 4.39 19.75
N TRP A 82 5.77 5.13 20.10
CA TRP A 82 5.62 5.75 21.41
C TRP A 82 5.44 4.71 22.53
N VAL A 83 4.65 3.66 22.30
CA VAL A 83 4.48 2.55 23.24
C VAL A 83 5.81 1.87 23.54
N THR A 84 6.58 1.55 22.50
CA THR A 84 7.86 0.86 22.65
C THR A 84 8.91 1.75 23.33
N GLY A 85 8.90 3.05 22.99
CA GLY A 85 9.72 4.06 23.65
C GLY A 85 9.39 4.19 25.14
N ALA A 86 8.10 4.30 25.49
CA ALA A 86 7.65 4.41 26.88
C ALA A 86 8.00 3.16 27.70
N MET A 87 7.83 1.95 27.15
CA MET A 87 8.21 0.70 27.83
C MET A 87 9.70 0.68 28.21
N SER A 88 10.57 1.20 27.35
CA SER A 88 12.02 1.28 27.63
C SER A 88 12.35 2.15 28.85
N PHE A 89 11.52 3.15 29.16
CA PHE A 89 11.67 4.00 30.35
C PHE A 89 10.97 3.42 31.59
N VAL A 90 9.86 2.71 31.42
CA VAL A 90 9.07 2.14 32.53
C VAL A 90 9.73 0.88 33.11
N LEU A 91 10.34 0.04 32.27
CA LEU A 91 11.01 -1.20 32.68
C LEU A 91 12.06 -1.04 33.80
N PRO A 92 13.00 -0.07 33.75
CA PRO A 92 13.99 0.10 34.82
C PRO A 92 13.36 0.55 36.15
N VAL A 93 12.31 1.38 36.10
CA VAL A 93 11.59 1.85 37.29
C VAL A 93 10.80 0.70 37.94
N ALA A 94 10.07 -0.07 37.13
CA ALA A 94 9.32 -1.24 37.60
C ALA A 94 10.23 -2.37 38.13
N GLY A 95 11.45 -2.47 37.59
CA GLY A 95 12.43 -3.46 38.04
C GLY A 95 12.92 -3.27 39.48
N CYS A 96 12.92 -2.04 39.99
CA CYS A 96 13.26 -1.73 41.38
C CYS A 96 12.08 -1.94 42.34
N ASP A 97 10.85 -1.69 41.87
CA ASP A 97 9.63 -1.78 42.67
C ASP A 97 9.14 -3.24 42.85
N MET A 98 9.34 -4.10 41.84
CA MET A 98 8.84 -5.48 41.85
C MET A 98 9.89 -6.58 42.16
N ASN A 99 11.12 -6.23 42.54
CA ASN A 99 12.20 -7.21 42.83
C ASN A 99 12.36 -8.32 41.76
N LEU A 100 12.30 -7.94 40.48
CA LEU A 100 12.26 -8.87 39.34
C LEU A 100 13.65 -9.45 39.01
N THR A 101 13.71 -10.75 38.70
CA THR A 101 14.92 -11.43 38.21
C THR A 101 15.29 -10.92 36.81
N SER A 102 16.57 -10.98 36.44
CA SER A 102 17.06 -10.52 35.13
C SER A 102 16.35 -11.17 33.93
N LEU A 103 15.85 -12.39 34.10
CA LEU A 103 15.06 -13.11 33.09
C LEU A 103 13.67 -12.49 32.90
N ASP A 104 12.98 -12.11 33.98
CA ASP A 104 11.63 -11.55 33.91
C ASP A 104 11.62 -10.18 33.24
N LYS A 105 12.69 -9.40 33.42
CA LYS A 105 12.91 -8.14 32.71
C LYS A 105 13.01 -8.34 31.20
N ALA A 106 13.59 -9.45 30.76
CA ALA A 106 13.68 -9.78 29.33
C ALA A 106 12.32 -10.18 28.76
N TRP A 107 11.51 -10.93 29.51
CA TRP A 107 10.14 -11.28 29.13
C TRP A 107 9.22 -10.06 29.04
N LEU A 108 9.32 -9.13 29.99
CA LEU A 108 8.56 -7.88 29.97
C LEU A 108 8.90 -7.01 28.75
N ASN A 109 10.17 -6.99 28.35
CA ASN A 109 10.60 -6.22 27.19
C ASN A 109 10.16 -6.86 25.86
N SER A 110 10.09 -8.20 25.80
CA SER A 110 9.71 -8.93 24.58
C SER A 110 8.19 -9.07 24.40
N ALA A 111 7.41 -8.96 25.48
CA ALA A 111 5.95 -9.04 25.47
C ALA A 111 5.25 -8.15 24.42
N PRO A 112 5.56 -6.84 24.28
CA PRO A 112 4.95 -6.01 23.24
C PRO A 112 5.24 -6.50 21.82
N TYR A 113 6.46 -6.99 21.55
CA TYR A 113 6.82 -7.55 20.25
C TYR A 113 6.07 -8.85 19.95
N ALA A 114 5.90 -9.72 20.95
CA ALA A 114 5.08 -10.92 20.82
C ALA A 114 3.62 -10.58 20.49
N GLY A 115 3.06 -9.56 21.16
CA GLY A 115 1.73 -9.03 20.85
C GLY A 115 1.60 -8.52 19.42
N MET A 116 2.58 -7.73 18.95
CA MET A 116 2.60 -7.21 17.58
C MET A 116 2.56 -8.33 16.53
N ILE A 117 3.31 -9.41 16.73
CA ILE A 117 3.35 -10.56 15.81
C ILE A 117 1.98 -11.23 15.73
N ILE A 118 1.38 -11.57 16.89
CA ILE A 118 0.09 -12.26 16.95
C ILE A 118 -1.01 -11.38 16.34
N SER A 119 -1.01 -10.09 16.66
CA SER A 119 -1.98 -9.14 16.09
C SER A 119 -1.79 -8.93 14.60
N ALA A 120 -0.56 -8.95 14.08
CA ALA A 120 -0.30 -8.82 12.65
C ALA A 120 -0.85 -9.99 11.84
N PHE A 121 -0.78 -11.22 12.35
CA PHE A 121 -1.42 -12.37 11.71
C PHE A 121 -2.94 -12.25 11.69
N PHE A 122 -3.53 -11.86 12.83
CA PHE A 122 -4.97 -11.73 12.95
C PHE A 122 -5.52 -10.61 12.05
N TRP A 123 -4.91 -9.42 12.08
CA TRP A 123 -5.33 -8.30 11.25
C TRP A 123 -4.94 -8.45 9.78
N GLY A 124 -3.85 -9.17 9.47
CA GLY A 124 -3.48 -9.53 8.10
C GLY A 124 -4.57 -10.39 7.45
N PHE A 125 -4.98 -11.45 8.14
CA PHE A 125 -6.07 -12.31 7.66
C PHE A 125 -7.40 -11.56 7.52
N LEU A 126 -7.72 -10.67 8.47
CA LEU A 126 -8.92 -9.82 8.38
C LEU A 126 -8.83 -8.81 7.23
N SER A 127 -7.64 -8.29 6.92
CA SER A 127 -7.40 -7.37 5.81
C SER A 127 -7.69 -7.99 4.46
N ASP A 128 -7.31 -9.25 4.29
CA ASP A 128 -7.53 -9.97 3.04
C ASP A 128 -9.02 -10.22 2.78
N THR A 129 -9.83 -10.30 3.84
CA THR A 129 -11.26 -10.63 3.73
C THR A 129 -12.18 -9.41 3.71
N PHE A 130 -11.90 -8.35 4.46
CA PHE A 130 -12.87 -7.27 4.70
C PHE A 130 -12.79 -6.06 3.76
N GLY A 131 -11.79 -5.99 2.88
CA GLY A 131 -11.59 -4.87 1.97
C GLY A 131 -11.05 -3.63 2.70
N ARG A 132 -10.02 -3.02 2.11
CA ARG A 132 -9.13 -2.01 2.73
C ARG A 132 -9.84 -0.85 3.45
N GLN A 133 -11.00 -0.40 2.97
CA GLN A 133 -11.74 0.73 3.55
C GLN A 133 -12.54 0.37 4.81
N ARG A 134 -13.10 -0.85 4.88
CA ARG A 134 -13.85 -1.30 6.05
C ARG A 134 -12.92 -1.59 7.21
N LEU A 135 -11.73 -2.11 6.94
CA LEU A 135 -10.74 -2.40 7.97
C LEU A 135 -10.33 -1.15 8.76
N LEU A 136 -10.08 -0.02 8.09
CA LEU A 136 -9.80 1.25 8.78
C LEU A 136 -10.97 1.72 9.64
N THR A 137 -12.19 1.59 9.13
CA THR A 137 -13.38 2.02 9.87
C THR A 137 -13.59 1.15 11.10
N PHE A 138 -13.40 -0.16 10.99
CA PHE A 138 -13.47 -1.10 12.12
C PHE A 138 -12.34 -0.89 13.13
N GLY A 139 -11.11 -0.61 12.68
CA GLY A 139 -9.99 -0.29 13.55
C GLY A 139 -10.29 0.92 14.43
N PHE A 140 -10.70 2.05 13.82
CA PHE A 140 -11.06 3.25 14.56
C PHE A 140 -12.27 3.06 15.49
N LEU A 141 -13.26 2.27 15.10
CA LEU A 141 -14.40 1.94 15.95
C LEU A 141 -13.99 1.12 17.16
N ALA A 142 -13.17 0.10 16.97
CA ALA A 142 -12.65 -0.73 18.04
C ALA A 142 -11.77 0.09 19.00
N ASP A 143 -10.88 0.93 18.47
CA ASP A 143 -10.05 1.84 19.26
C ASP A 143 -10.90 2.84 20.08
N SER A 144 -11.97 3.38 19.48
CA SER A 144 -12.87 4.31 20.17
C SER A 144 -13.63 3.63 21.31
N ILE A 145 -14.11 2.40 21.10
CA ILE A 145 -14.80 1.61 22.14
C ILE A 145 -13.84 1.29 23.29
N MET A 146 -12.64 0.83 22.96
CA MET A 146 -11.58 0.55 23.95
C MET A 146 -11.22 1.81 24.77
N GLY A 147 -11.04 2.96 24.11
CA GLY A 147 -10.76 4.22 24.77
C GLY A 147 -11.89 4.68 25.70
N MET A 148 -13.14 4.47 25.29
CA MET A 148 -14.31 4.78 26.11
C MET A 148 -14.36 3.86 27.34
N CYS A 149 -14.18 2.55 27.17
CA CYS A 149 -14.11 1.60 28.29
C CYS A 149 -12.97 1.92 29.26
N ALA A 150 -11.79 2.31 28.75
CA ALA A 150 -10.66 2.72 29.59
C ALA A 150 -10.97 3.98 30.40
N SER A 151 -11.68 4.94 29.80
CA SER A 151 -12.11 6.17 30.47
C SER A 151 -13.16 5.89 31.55
N PHE A 152 -14.12 5.00 31.29
CA PHE A 152 -15.08 4.54 32.30
C PHE A 152 -14.40 3.86 33.48
N ARG A 153 -13.34 3.09 33.25
CA ARG A 153 -12.54 2.51 34.33
C ARG A 153 -11.86 3.55 35.21
N HIS A 154 -11.43 4.68 34.65
CA HIS A 154 -10.83 5.76 35.43
C HIS A 154 -11.87 6.53 36.25
N LEU A 155 -13.15 6.50 35.86
CA LEU A 155 -14.23 7.18 36.57
C LEU A 155 -14.80 6.38 37.76
N PHE A 156 -14.71 5.05 37.73
CA PHE A 156 -15.23 4.15 38.77
C PHE A 156 -14.16 3.55 39.68
N GLY A 157 -12.93 4.07 39.65
CA GLY A 157 -11.78 3.62 40.45
C GLY A 157 -11.39 4.59 41.56
#